data_AF-A0A3L7RA05-F1
#
_entry.id   AF-A0A3L7RA05-F1
#
_cell.length_a   1.000
_cell.length_b   1.000
_cell.length_c   1.000
_cell.angle_alpha   90.00
_cell.angle_beta   90.00
_cell.angle_gamma   90.00
#
_symmetry.space_group_name_H-M   'P 1'
#
loop_
_entity.id
_entity.type
_entity.pdbx_description
1 polymer ?
#
loop_
_entity_poly.entity_id
_entity_poly.type
_entity_poly.pdbx_seq_one_letter_code
_entity_poly.pdbx_strand_id
1 'polypeptide(L)'
;MREIPTSWDGPIRLGLREAELTRAEQMAAEIEQLLPGQFQALEKLQRESLTTEQENALQTAAIDRTEAEQKMVAQAEATLKVTWPMVASAAPADLRNAAKKLAARYVEAEETAEMIDRYRDIVNYNFWRATCEAEVTEPALRARETAWRAEQEFQNAQLQAAKKSYEESFAAWREVLDAAPVLRADELTAEELAELIARYRMVLEQLDEKLPTPFILQDILDRTSTVAQ
;
A
#
# COMPACT_ATOMS: atom_id res chain seq x y z
N MET A 1 15.43 8.36 15.13
CA MET A 1 14.02 8.12 14.73
C MET A 1 13.14 8.33 15.96
N ARG A 2 12.03 9.07 15.85
CA ARG A 2 11.18 9.47 16.99
C ARG A 2 10.22 8.33 17.36
N GLU A 3 10.06 8.11 18.67
CA GLU A 3 9.12 7.15 19.23
C GLU A 3 7.73 7.76 19.40
N ILE A 4 6.70 6.97 19.13
CA ILE A 4 5.30 7.35 19.32
C ILE A 4 4.74 6.50 20.46
N PRO A 5 4.30 7.12 21.58
CA PRO A 5 3.59 6.39 22.63
C PRO A 5 2.26 5.90 22.06
N THR A 6 1.96 4.62 22.28
CA THR A 6 0.70 4.02 21.84
C THR A 6 -0.13 3.62 23.05
N SER A 7 -1.42 3.34 22.84
CA SER A 7 -2.28 2.71 23.84
C SER A 7 -1.95 1.24 24.12
N TRP A 8 -0.94 0.69 23.44
CA TRP A 8 -0.43 -0.68 23.56
C TRP A 8 0.93 -0.71 24.26
N ASP A 9 1.39 -1.90 24.64
CA ASP A 9 2.63 -2.14 25.40
C ASP A 9 3.88 -1.80 24.58
N GLY A 10 4.21 -0.51 24.51
CA GLY A 10 5.50 -0.02 24.03
C GLY A 10 5.42 1.12 23.00
N PRO A 11 6.47 1.95 22.91
CA PRO A 11 6.58 2.94 21.86
C PRO A 11 6.83 2.28 20.50
N ILE A 12 6.16 2.75 19.46
CA ILE A 12 6.42 2.33 18.08
C ILE A 12 7.28 3.34 17.34
N ARG A 13 7.92 2.87 16.25
CA ARG A 13 8.60 3.73 15.28
C ARG A 13 8.09 3.40 13.90
N LEU A 14 7.48 4.39 13.23
CA LEU A 14 6.79 4.15 11.96
C LEU A 14 7.71 3.56 10.90
N GLY A 15 8.97 4.00 10.82
CA GLY A 15 9.93 3.51 9.84
C GLY A 15 10.46 2.08 10.07
N LEU A 16 9.99 1.35 11.09
CA LEU A 16 10.48 0.00 11.41
C LEU A 16 9.59 -1.15 10.93
N ARG A 17 8.44 -0.88 10.28
CA ARG A 17 7.52 -1.93 9.80
C ARG A 17 8.24 -3.04 9.04
N GLU A 18 9.05 -2.67 8.06
CA GLU A 18 9.78 -3.63 7.21
C GLU A 18 10.82 -4.43 7.99
N ALA A 19 11.42 -3.82 9.02
CA ALA A 19 12.36 -4.51 9.91
C ALA A 19 11.65 -5.52 10.82
N GLU A 20 10.45 -5.21 11.32
CA GLU A 20 9.64 -6.15 12.10
C GLU A 20 9.11 -7.29 11.23
N LEU A 21 8.69 -7.02 9.99
CA LEU A 21 8.34 -8.09 9.03
C LEU A 21 9.55 -9.00 8.75
N THR A 22 10.72 -8.42 8.50
CA THR A 22 11.96 -9.18 8.31
C THR A 22 12.29 -10.02 9.54
N ARG A 23 12.08 -9.48 10.75
CA ARG A 23 12.25 -10.23 12.00
C ARG A 23 11.25 -11.38 12.10
N ALA A 24 9.99 -11.18 11.74
CA ALA A 24 8.98 -12.24 11.70
C ALA A 24 9.39 -13.35 10.71
N GLU A 25 9.78 -13.01 9.48
CA GLU A 25 10.27 -13.96 8.47
C GLU A 25 11.46 -14.77 8.97
N GLN A 26 12.42 -14.12 9.64
CA GLN A 26 13.56 -14.81 10.25
C GLN A 26 13.13 -15.81 11.34
N MET A 27 12.24 -15.41 12.25
CA MET A 27 11.72 -16.31 13.28
C MET A 27 10.95 -17.49 12.65
N ALA A 28 10.15 -17.25 11.61
CA ALA A 28 9.45 -18.29 10.88
C ALA A 28 10.43 -19.29 10.24
N ALA A 29 11.49 -18.79 9.60
CA ALA A 29 12.54 -19.63 9.02
C ALA A 29 13.29 -20.45 10.09
N GLU A 30 13.56 -19.89 11.26
CA GLU A 30 14.16 -20.63 12.38
C GLU A 30 13.23 -21.73 12.92
N ILE A 31 11.92 -21.48 13.01
CA ILE A 31 10.94 -22.50 13.41
C ILE A 31 10.88 -23.62 12.36
N GLU A 32 10.88 -23.28 11.07
CA GLU A 32 10.90 -24.26 9.99
C GLU A 32 12.18 -25.11 10.01
N GLN A 33 13.34 -24.53 10.30
CA GLN A 33 14.59 -25.28 10.48
C GLN A 33 14.52 -26.23 11.69
N LEU A 34 13.88 -25.80 12.78
CA LEU A 34 13.71 -26.60 13.99
C LEU A 34 12.69 -27.74 13.79
N LEU A 35 11.65 -27.49 12.98
CA LEU A 35 10.50 -28.36 12.77
C LEU A 35 10.20 -28.52 11.26
N PRO A 36 11.11 -29.12 10.50
CA PRO A 36 11.03 -29.13 9.03
C PRO A 36 9.76 -29.82 8.54
N GLY A 37 9.02 -29.13 7.67
CA GLY A 37 7.79 -29.61 7.04
C GLY A 37 6.58 -29.69 7.96
N GLN A 38 6.69 -29.31 9.24
CA GLN A 38 5.58 -29.44 10.19
C GLN A 38 4.45 -28.44 9.91
N PHE A 39 4.78 -27.25 9.39
CA PHE A 39 3.76 -26.29 8.98
C PHE A 39 2.89 -26.85 7.86
N GLN A 40 3.52 -27.32 6.77
CA GLN A 40 2.83 -27.93 5.63
C GLN A 40 2.07 -29.21 6.01
N ALA A 41 2.64 -30.04 6.90
CA ALA A 41 1.96 -31.23 7.40
C ALA A 41 0.68 -30.86 8.16
N LEU A 42 0.72 -29.80 8.97
CA LEU A 42 -0.44 -29.32 9.69
C LEU A 42 -1.48 -28.68 8.75
N GLU A 43 -1.06 -27.93 7.73
CA GLU A 43 -1.97 -27.42 6.69
C GLU A 43 -2.70 -28.54 5.96
N LYS A 44 -1.96 -29.59 5.58
CA LYS A 44 -2.55 -30.77 4.94
C LYS A 44 -3.56 -31.45 5.86
N LEU A 45 -3.22 -31.64 7.13
CA LEU A 45 -4.13 -32.23 8.11
C LEU A 45 -5.40 -31.40 8.32
N GLN A 46 -5.28 -30.07 8.36
CA GLN A 46 -6.44 -29.18 8.48
C GLN A 46 -7.31 -29.16 7.22
N ARG A 47 -6.72 -29.35 6.04
CA ARG A 47 -7.48 -29.50 4.80
C ARG A 47 -8.22 -30.84 4.75
N GLU A 48 -7.56 -31.91 5.17
CA GLU A 48 -8.16 -33.26 5.24
C GLU A 48 -9.24 -33.39 6.34
N SER A 49 -9.27 -32.46 7.31
CA SER A 49 -10.28 -32.46 8.38
C SER A 49 -11.56 -31.71 8.01
N LEU A 50 -11.61 -31.04 6.85
CA LEU A 50 -12.82 -30.39 6.37
C LEU A 50 -13.92 -31.39 6.00
N THR A 51 -15.16 -31.04 6.28
CA THR A 51 -16.30 -31.84 5.84
C THR A 51 -16.57 -31.60 4.35
N THR A 52 -17.20 -32.57 3.69
CA THR A 52 -17.63 -32.42 2.28
C THR A 52 -18.56 -31.21 2.09
N GLU A 53 -19.40 -30.89 3.09
CA GLU A 53 -20.26 -29.71 3.05
C GLU A 53 -19.46 -28.40 3.12
N GLN A 54 -18.41 -28.35 3.95
CA GLN A 54 -17.50 -27.21 4.04
C GLN A 54 -16.69 -27.02 2.75
N GLU A 55 -16.18 -28.10 2.16
CA GLU A 55 -15.47 -28.05 0.87
C GLU A 55 -16.37 -27.54 -0.25
N ASN A 56 -17.61 -28.03 -0.31
CA ASN A 56 -18.59 -27.56 -1.30
C ASN A 56 -18.91 -26.06 -1.10
N ALA A 57 -19.14 -25.63 0.15
CA ALA A 57 -19.43 -24.24 0.46
C ALA A 57 -18.26 -23.29 0.08
N LEU A 58 -17.01 -23.75 0.22
CA LEU A 58 -15.81 -23.00 -0.21
C LEU A 58 -15.76 -22.83 -1.73
N GLN A 59 -16.27 -23.79 -2.49
CA GLN A 59 -16.32 -23.74 -3.96
C GLN A 59 -17.46 -22.86 -4.49
N THR A 60 -18.54 -22.68 -3.74
CA THR A 60 -19.63 -21.76 -4.07
C THR A 60 -19.13 -20.31 -4.08
N ALA A 61 -19.44 -19.55 -5.13
CA ALA A 61 -19.07 -18.14 -5.23
C ALA A 61 -19.72 -17.32 -4.11
N ALA A 62 -19.00 -16.33 -3.56
CA ALA A 62 -19.45 -15.59 -2.37
C ALA A 62 -20.85 -14.96 -2.51
N ILE A 63 -21.23 -14.54 -3.73
CA ILE A 63 -22.53 -13.94 -4.03
C ILE A 63 -23.68 -14.96 -4.10
N ASP A 64 -23.36 -16.23 -4.32
CA ASP A 64 -24.33 -17.32 -4.47
C ASP A 64 -24.47 -18.15 -3.18
N ARG A 65 -23.70 -17.84 -2.13
CA ARG A 65 -23.73 -18.53 -0.84
C ARG A 65 -25.00 -18.17 -0.08
N THR A 66 -25.68 -19.19 0.43
CA THR A 66 -26.69 -19.05 1.47
C THR A 66 -26.05 -18.62 2.80
N GLU A 67 -26.85 -18.11 3.75
CA GLU A 67 -26.36 -17.73 5.08
C GLU A 67 -25.72 -18.93 5.82
N ALA A 68 -26.25 -20.14 5.60
CA ALA A 68 -25.71 -21.37 6.18
C ALA A 68 -24.33 -21.71 5.58
N GLU A 69 -24.19 -21.65 4.26
CA GLU A 69 -22.90 -21.85 3.58
C GLU A 69 -21.89 -20.78 3.96
N GLN A 70 -22.33 -19.54 4.16
CA GLN A 70 -21.45 -18.47 4.61
C GLN A 70 -20.89 -18.74 6.02
N LYS A 71 -21.70 -19.27 6.94
CA LYS A 71 -21.24 -19.72 8.25
C LYS A 71 -20.27 -20.92 8.14
N MET A 72 -20.56 -21.87 7.25
CA MET A 72 -19.67 -23.01 7.00
C MET A 72 -18.32 -22.59 6.43
N VAL A 73 -18.29 -21.65 5.49
CA VAL A 73 -17.05 -21.08 4.95
C VAL A 73 -16.25 -20.39 6.04
N ALA A 74 -16.87 -19.56 6.87
CA ALA A 74 -16.17 -18.90 7.98
C ALA A 74 -15.54 -19.92 8.95
N GLN A 75 -16.24 -21.02 9.24
CA GLN A 75 -15.70 -22.11 10.05
C GLN A 75 -14.57 -22.86 9.34
N ALA A 76 -14.71 -23.14 8.05
CA ALA A 76 -13.71 -23.83 7.25
C ALA A 76 -12.42 -22.99 7.12
N GLU A 77 -12.55 -21.70 6.85
CA GLU A 77 -11.42 -20.75 6.83
C GLU A 77 -10.71 -20.68 8.19
N ALA A 78 -11.47 -20.69 9.29
CA ALA A 78 -10.89 -20.75 10.64
C ALA A 78 -10.13 -22.06 10.89
N THR A 79 -10.64 -23.20 10.42
CA THR A 79 -9.95 -24.50 10.51
C THR A 79 -8.68 -24.54 9.66
N LEU A 80 -8.75 -24.03 8.43
CA LEU A 80 -7.63 -23.99 7.50
C LEU A 80 -6.50 -23.05 7.94
N LYS A 81 -6.78 -22.08 8.80
CA LYS A 81 -5.79 -21.12 9.29
C LYS A 81 -4.77 -21.80 10.21
N VAL A 82 -3.63 -22.20 9.64
CA VAL A 82 -2.47 -22.69 10.39
C VAL A 82 -1.58 -21.53 10.82
N THR A 83 -1.06 -21.58 12.05
CA THR A 83 -0.17 -20.55 12.62
C THR A 83 1.07 -21.17 13.26
N TRP A 84 2.17 -20.43 13.33
CA TRP A 84 3.40 -20.88 13.99
C TRP A 84 3.21 -21.29 15.46
N PRO A 85 2.37 -20.62 16.28
CA PRO A 85 2.03 -21.10 17.62
C PRO A 85 1.37 -22.49 17.65
N MET A 86 0.56 -22.84 16.64
CA MET A 86 -0.02 -24.18 16.51
C MET A 86 1.07 -25.22 16.21
N VAL A 87 1.95 -24.92 15.24
CA VAL A 87 3.09 -25.78 14.88
C VAL A 87 4.01 -25.99 16.08
N ALA A 88 4.35 -24.91 16.80
CA ALA A 88 5.16 -24.96 18.01
C ALA A 88 4.51 -25.76 19.14
N SER A 89 3.18 -25.78 19.22
CA SER A 89 2.45 -26.57 20.22
C SER A 89 2.42 -28.06 19.90
N ALA A 90 2.38 -28.41 18.61
CA ALA A 90 2.46 -29.79 18.12
C ALA A 90 3.89 -30.37 18.14
N ALA A 91 4.90 -29.55 18.40
CA ALA A 91 6.30 -29.95 18.40
C ALA A 91 6.63 -31.09 19.41
N PRO A 92 7.65 -31.92 19.10
CA PRO A 92 8.24 -32.88 20.03
C PRO A 92 8.59 -32.26 21.39
N ALA A 93 8.47 -33.02 22.48
CA ALA A 93 8.55 -32.48 23.85
C ALA A 93 9.90 -31.80 24.16
N ASP A 94 10.98 -32.30 23.58
CA ASP A 94 12.34 -31.78 23.66
C ASP A 94 12.53 -30.44 22.92
N LEU A 95 11.84 -30.24 21.80
CA LEU A 95 11.93 -29.02 20.98
C LEU A 95 10.82 -27.99 21.27
N ARG A 96 9.73 -28.42 21.91
CA ARG A 96 8.50 -27.62 22.10
C ARG A 96 8.74 -26.28 22.79
N ASN A 97 9.57 -26.25 23.83
CA ASN A 97 9.84 -24.99 24.54
C ASN A 97 10.63 -23.99 23.68
N ALA A 98 11.58 -24.48 22.86
CA ALA A 98 12.31 -23.63 21.93
C ALA A 98 11.38 -23.11 20.82
N ALA A 99 10.58 -24.01 20.22
CA ALA A 99 9.61 -23.65 19.19
C ALA A 99 8.58 -22.63 19.70
N LYS A 100 8.05 -22.78 20.92
CA LYS A 100 7.09 -21.84 21.51
C LYS A 100 7.68 -20.46 21.73
N LYS A 101 8.94 -20.37 22.16
CA LYS A 101 9.63 -19.08 22.33
C LYS A 101 9.83 -18.37 20.98
N LEU A 102 10.22 -19.09 19.94
CA LEU A 102 10.33 -18.54 18.59
C LEU A 102 8.96 -18.10 18.05
N ALA A 103 7.93 -18.93 18.21
CA ALA A 103 6.58 -18.59 17.79
C ALA A 103 6.02 -17.36 18.52
N ALA A 104 6.32 -17.18 19.81
CA ALA A 104 5.93 -15.97 20.53
C ALA A 104 6.63 -14.72 19.97
N ARG A 105 7.93 -14.80 19.66
CA ARG A 105 8.69 -13.69 19.04
C ARG A 105 8.24 -13.39 17.61
N TYR A 106 7.80 -14.40 16.87
CA TYR A 106 7.17 -14.24 15.56
C TYR A 106 5.88 -13.43 15.69
N VAL A 107 4.98 -13.84 16.59
CA VAL A 107 3.69 -13.15 16.81
C VAL A 107 3.91 -11.71 17.25
N GLU A 108 4.83 -11.48 18.19
CA GLU A 108 5.20 -10.13 18.63
C GLU A 108 5.65 -9.24 17.47
N ALA A 109 6.49 -9.76 16.57
CA ALA A 109 7.00 -9.00 15.43
C ALA A 109 5.88 -8.69 14.40
N GLU A 110 5.02 -9.66 14.08
CA GLU A 110 3.87 -9.46 13.19
C GLU A 110 2.88 -8.43 13.77
N GLU A 111 2.50 -8.59 15.03
CA GLU A 111 1.58 -7.66 15.70
C GLU A 111 2.17 -6.24 15.77
N THR A 112 3.48 -6.13 15.99
CA THR A 112 4.17 -4.84 15.96
C THR A 112 4.16 -4.23 14.55
N ALA A 113 4.42 -5.03 13.51
CA ALA A 113 4.38 -4.58 12.13
C ALA A 113 2.97 -4.10 11.71
N GLU A 114 1.94 -4.87 12.04
CA GLU A 114 0.54 -4.50 11.80
C GLU A 114 0.15 -3.22 12.54
N MET A 115 0.55 -3.10 13.81
CA MET A 115 0.30 -1.89 14.58
C MET A 115 0.97 -0.68 13.92
N ILE A 116 2.24 -0.81 13.52
CA ILE A 116 2.93 0.25 12.79
C ILE A 116 2.16 0.62 11.53
N ASP A 117 1.66 -0.35 10.77
CA ASP A 117 0.89 -0.13 9.55
C ASP A 117 -0.36 0.71 9.80
N ARG A 118 -1.16 0.34 10.81
CA ARG A 118 -2.36 1.10 11.20
C ARG A 118 -2.03 2.56 11.52
N TYR A 119 -0.92 2.79 12.24
CA TYR A 119 -0.49 4.16 12.55
C TYR A 119 0.07 4.89 11.32
N ARG A 120 0.74 4.18 10.40
CA ARG A 120 1.17 4.74 9.12
C ARG A 120 -0.03 5.22 8.31
N ASP A 121 -1.12 4.47 8.29
CA ASP A 121 -2.34 4.85 7.58
C ASP A 121 -2.97 6.12 8.17
N ILE A 122 -3.09 6.20 9.51
CA ILE A 122 -3.68 7.36 10.20
C ILE A 122 -2.98 8.68 9.84
N VAL A 123 -1.65 8.67 9.73
CA VAL A 123 -0.86 9.89 9.46
C VAL A 123 -0.45 10.04 8.00
N ASN A 124 -0.96 9.18 7.11
CA ASN A 124 -0.56 9.08 5.70
C ASN A 124 0.98 9.00 5.52
N TYR A 125 1.64 8.18 6.34
CA TYR A 125 3.10 8.09 6.42
C TYR A 125 3.73 7.73 5.06
N ASN A 126 3.13 6.79 4.33
CA ASN A 126 3.68 6.31 3.07
C ASN A 126 3.68 7.41 2.01
N PHE A 127 2.62 8.24 1.94
CA PHE A 127 2.58 9.44 1.11
C PHE A 127 3.70 10.40 1.48
N TRP A 128 3.78 10.83 2.75
CA TRP A 128 4.79 11.80 3.17
C TRP A 128 6.22 11.32 2.94
N ARG A 129 6.46 10.03 3.15
CA ARG A 129 7.73 9.40 2.82
C ARG A 129 8.02 9.49 1.33
N ALA A 130 7.06 9.09 0.47
CA ALA A 130 7.22 9.13 -0.97
C ALA A 130 7.43 10.58 -1.47
N THR A 131 6.74 11.56 -0.91
CA THR A 131 6.93 12.99 -1.21
C THR A 131 8.35 13.42 -0.89
N CYS A 132 8.86 13.12 0.30
CA CYS A 132 10.25 13.43 0.67
C CYS A 132 11.28 12.78 -0.27
N GLU A 133 11.04 11.53 -0.66
CA GLU A 133 11.92 10.79 -1.58
C GLU A 133 11.85 11.36 -3.01
N ALA A 134 10.67 11.79 -3.46
CA ALA A 134 10.46 12.34 -4.80
C ALA A 134 10.96 13.78 -4.95
N GLU A 135 10.68 14.67 -3.99
CA GLU A 135 10.96 16.11 -4.09
C GLU A 135 12.46 16.46 -4.18
N VAL A 136 13.34 15.52 -3.82
CA VAL A 136 14.79 15.67 -3.98
C VAL A 136 15.32 15.18 -5.34
N THR A 137 14.45 14.66 -6.20
CA THR A 137 14.84 14.14 -7.52
C THR A 137 14.82 15.23 -8.59
N GLU A 138 15.67 15.07 -9.60
CA GLU A 138 15.75 16.00 -10.74
C GLU A 138 14.39 16.19 -11.46
N PRO A 139 13.60 15.13 -11.75
CA PRO A 139 12.28 15.32 -12.37
C PRO A 139 11.32 16.14 -11.52
N ALA A 140 11.32 15.95 -10.18
CA ALA A 140 10.45 16.72 -9.30
C ALA A 140 10.85 18.21 -9.26
N LEU A 141 12.15 18.49 -9.12
CA LEU A 141 12.67 19.87 -9.17
C LEU A 141 12.29 20.56 -10.48
N ARG A 142 12.49 19.88 -11.61
CA ARG A 142 12.11 20.37 -12.93
C ARG A 142 10.62 20.62 -13.05
N ALA A 143 9.78 19.70 -12.55
CA ALA A 143 8.32 19.83 -12.58
C ALA A 143 7.86 21.08 -11.81
N ARG A 144 8.44 21.30 -10.63
CA ARG A 144 8.19 22.47 -9.76
C ARG A 144 8.65 23.78 -10.41
N GLU A 145 9.88 23.81 -10.93
CA GLU A 145 10.47 25.00 -11.56
C GLU A 145 9.67 25.42 -12.81
N THR A 146 9.37 24.46 -13.69
CA THR A 146 8.63 24.74 -14.93
C THR A 146 7.17 25.11 -14.66
N ALA A 147 6.52 24.52 -13.65
CA ALA A 147 5.18 24.94 -13.22
C ALA A 147 5.19 26.40 -12.71
N TRP A 148 6.16 26.74 -11.86
CA TRP A 148 6.30 28.10 -11.36
C TRP A 148 6.55 29.10 -12.50
N ARG A 149 7.43 28.73 -13.44
CA ARG A 149 7.74 29.54 -14.62
C ARG A 149 6.50 29.72 -15.51
N ALA A 150 5.72 28.68 -15.73
CA ALA A 150 4.48 28.75 -16.50
C ALA A 150 3.50 29.75 -15.90
N GLU A 151 3.35 29.75 -14.58
CA GLU A 151 2.52 30.72 -13.87
C GLU A 151 3.04 32.15 -14.07
N GLN A 152 4.35 32.38 -13.93
CA GLN A 152 4.93 33.71 -14.17
C GLN A 152 4.71 34.18 -15.62
N GLU A 153 4.90 33.30 -16.60
CA GLU A 153 4.67 33.61 -18.01
C GLU A 153 3.19 33.92 -18.29
N PHE A 154 2.27 33.20 -17.65
CA PHE A 154 0.84 33.44 -17.78
C PHE A 154 0.43 34.79 -17.19
N GLN A 155 0.90 35.12 -15.99
CA GLN A 155 0.65 36.43 -15.37
C GLN A 155 1.21 37.61 -16.19
N ASN A 156 2.28 37.37 -16.95
CA ASN A 156 2.87 38.35 -17.87
C ASN A 156 2.26 38.33 -19.29
N ALA A 157 1.13 37.65 -19.48
CA ALA A 157 0.44 37.48 -20.77
C ALA A 157 1.30 36.84 -21.88
N GLN A 158 2.34 36.09 -21.53
CA GLN A 158 3.19 35.35 -22.46
C GLN A 158 2.62 33.96 -22.73
N LEU A 159 1.42 33.91 -23.30
CA LEU A 159 0.59 32.68 -23.38
C LEU A 159 1.29 31.49 -24.05
N GLN A 160 2.02 31.71 -25.15
CA GLN A 160 2.75 30.64 -25.84
C GLN A 160 3.92 30.09 -25.03
N ALA A 161 4.60 30.96 -24.27
CA ALA A 161 5.67 30.53 -23.36
C ALA A 161 5.07 29.74 -22.19
N ALA A 162 4.00 30.27 -21.58
CA ALA A 162 3.29 29.63 -20.48
C ALA A 162 2.81 28.23 -20.85
N LYS A 163 2.19 28.07 -22.03
CA LYS A 163 1.78 26.77 -22.56
C LYS A 163 2.95 25.78 -22.58
N LYS A 164 4.07 26.18 -23.18
CA LYS A 164 5.26 25.33 -23.29
C LYS A 164 5.78 24.92 -21.91
N SER A 165 5.87 25.87 -20.98
CA SER A 165 6.33 25.61 -19.61
C SER A 165 5.38 24.67 -18.84
N TYR A 166 4.06 24.78 -19.04
CA TYR A 166 3.10 23.82 -18.48
C TYR A 166 3.31 22.41 -19.06
N GLU A 167 3.46 22.28 -20.38
CA GLU A 167 3.70 20.99 -21.03
C GLU A 167 5.00 20.33 -20.54
N GLU A 168 6.07 21.12 -20.36
CA GLU A 168 7.34 20.65 -19.77
C GLU A 168 7.15 20.18 -18.31
N SER A 169 6.35 20.91 -17.52
CA SER A 169 6.01 20.52 -16.15
C SER A 169 5.22 19.21 -16.10
N PHE A 170 4.22 19.03 -16.97
CA PHE A 170 3.43 17.79 -17.00
C PHE A 170 4.26 16.58 -17.43
N ALA A 171 5.21 16.75 -18.36
CA ALA A 171 6.14 15.70 -18.73
C ALA A 171 7.05 15.30 -17.56
N ALA A 172 7.58 16.29 -16.83
CA ALA A 172 8.38 16.04 -15.64
C ALA A 172 7.57 15.37 -14.52
N TRP A 173 6.32 15.80 -14.30
CA TRP A 173 5.39 15.14 -13.36
C TRP A 173 5.10 13.70 -13.78
N ARG A 174 4.97 13.40 -15.07
CA ARG A 174 4.79 12.02 -15.54
C ARG A 174 5.95 11.12 -15.12
N GLU A 175 7.19 11.60 -15.26
CA GLU A 175 8.39 10.88 -14.79
C GLU A 175 8.34 10.62 -13.27
N VAL A 176 7.95 11.63 -12.48
CA VAL A 176 7.83 11.49 -11.01
C VAL A 176 6.78 10.44 -10.65
N LEU A 177 5.60 10.51 -11.25
CA LEU A 177 4.48 9.62 -10.92
C LEU A 177 4.72 8.18 -11.39
N ASP A 178 5.47 7.97 -12.47
CA ASP A 178 5.88 6.63 -12.90
C ASP A 178 6.93 6.02 -11.97
N ALA A 179 7.82 6.85 -11.40
CA ALA A 179 8.81 6.42 -10.42
C ALA A 179 8.24 6.24 -9.00
N ALA A 180 7.15 6.96 -8.66
CA ALA A 180 6.52 6.95 -7.34
C ALA A 180 5.03 6.56 -7.43
N PRO A 181 4.70 5.26 -7.55
CA PRO A 181 3.31 4.79 -7.61
C PRO A 181 2.44 5.23 -6.42
N VAL A 182 3.05 5.42 -5.24
CA VAL A 182 2.35 5.93 -4.05
C VAL A 182 1.78 7.33 -4.32
N LEU A 183 2.57 8.23 -4.91
CA LEU A 183 2.10 9.58 -5.27
C LEU A 183 1.09 9.53 -6.43
N ARG A 184 1.34 8.66 -7.42
CA ARG A 184 0.40 8.44 -8.54
C ARG A 184 -0.98 7.97 -8.10
N ALA A 185 -1.05 7.19 -7.03
CA ALA A 185 -2.28 6.64 -6.46
C ALA A 185 -2.85 7.49 -5.32
N ASP A 186 -2.20 8.58 -4.93
CA ASP A 186 -2.66 9.44 -3.84
C ASP A 186 -3.65 10.51 -4.34
N GLU A 187 -4.60 10.90 -3.48
CA GLU A 187 -5.65 11.88 -3.82
C GLU A 187 -5.14 13.32 -3.73
N LEU A 188 -4.31 13.66 -2.74
CA LEU A 188 -3.75 15.00 -2.57
C LEU A 188 -2.89 15.37 -3.78
N THR A 189 -2.08 14.42 -4.26
CA THR A 189 -1.29 14.59 -5.49
C THR A 189 -2.18 14.82 -6.71
N ALA A 190 -3.30 14.09 -6.80
CA ALA A 190 -4.23 14.23 -7.91
C ALA A 190 -4.95 15.58 -7.91
N GLU A 191 -5.37 16.07 -6.74
CA GLU A 191 -5.97 17.39 -6.56
C GLU A 191 -4.99 18.52 -6.94
N GLU A 192 -3.75 18.46 -6.44
CA GLU A 192 -2.72 19.45 -6.76
C GLU A 192 -2.47 19.54 -8.28
N LEU A 193 -2.33 18.38 -8.94
CA LEU A 193 -2.12 18.34 -10.38
C LEU A 193 -3.37 18.77 -11.15
N ALA A 194 -4.56 18.47 -10.66
CA ALA A 194 -5.81 18.94 -11.27
C ALA A 194 -5.92 20.47 -11.23
N GLU A 195 -5.51 21.12 -10.14
CA GLU A 195 -5.42 22.58 -10.07
C GLU A 195 -4.43 23.14 -11.11
N LEU A 196 -3.26 22.52 -11.25
CA LEU A 196 -2.26 22.92 -12.24
C LEU A 196 -2.79 22.78 -13.67
N ILE A 197 -3.48 21.68 -13.97
CA ILE A 197 -4.14 21.42 -15.26
C ILE A 197 -5.27 22.41 -15.51
N ALA A 198 -6.03 22.81 -14.47
CA ALA A 198 -7.08 23.80 -14.60
C ALA A 198 -6.52 25.17 -15.03
N ARG A 199 -5.38 25.60 -14.48
CA ARG A 199 -4.69 26.82 -14.92
C ARG A 199 -4.18 26.71 -16.35
N TYR A 200 -3.64 25.56 -16.72
CA TYR A 200 -3.24 25.31 -18.11
C TYR A 200 -4.43 25.43 -19.10
N ARG A 201 -5.61 24.93 -18.72
CA ARG A 201 -6.82 25.08 -19.54
C ARG A 201 -7.20 26.55 -19.76
N MET A 202 -6.99 27.43 -18.78
CA MET A 202 -7.20 28.87 -18.94
C MET A 202 -6.25 29.48 -19.97
N VAL A 203 -4.98 29.03 -20.01
CA VAL A 203 -4.02 29.45 -21.05
C VAL A 203 -4.50 29.00 -22.43
N LEU A 204 -4.93 27.75 -22.56
CA LEU A 204 -5.43 27.20 -23.82
C LEU A 204 -6.69 27.92 -24.30
N GLU A 205 -7.61 28.25 -23.39
CA GLU A 205 -8.82 29.02 -23.71
C GLU A 205 -8.46 30.40 -24.30
N GLN A 206 -7.50 31.12 -23.72
CA GLN A 206 -7.04 32.41 -24.26
C GLN A 206 -6.29 32.28 -25.60
N LEU A 207 -5.79 31.08 -25.92
CA LEU A 207 -5.16 30.76 -27.19
C LEU A 207 -6.14 30.16 -28.23
N ASP A 208 -7.43 30.00 -27.88
CA ASP A 208 -8.42 29.26 -28.66
C ASP A 208 -7.99 27.81 -28.97
N GLU A 209 -7.21 27.20 -28.08
CA GLU A 209 -6.71 25.82 -28.18
C GLU A 209 -7.47 24.86 -27.25
N LYS A 210 -7.41 23.56 -27.54
CA LYS A 210 -8.02 22.50 -26.73
C LYS A 210 -6.96 21.70 -26.00
N LEU A 211 -7.34 21.10 -24.87
CA LEU A 211 -6.48 20.15 -24.17
C LEU A 211 -6.09 19.00 -25.13
N PRO A 212 -4.79 18.63 -25.22
CA PRO A 212 -4.34 17.55 -26.06
C PRO A 212 -5.05 16.23 -25.77
N THR A 213 -5.31 15.44 -26.80
CA THR A 213 -5.88 14.09 -26.66
C THR A 213 -5.00 13.10 -27.46
N PRO A 214 -4.29 12.16 -26.81
CA PRO A 214 -4.26 11.92 -25.37
C PRO A 214 -3.50 13.01 -24.58
N PHE A 215 -3.94 13.25 -23.33
CA PHE A 215 -3.22 14.09 -22.38
C PHE A 215 -2.27 13.25 -21.53
N ILE A 216 -1.06 13.76 -21.24
CA ILE A 216 0.01 12.98 -20.59
C ILE A 216 -0.31 12.59 -19.13
N LEU A 217 -1.17 13.37 -18.46
CA LEU A 217 -1.67 13.09 -17.11
C LEU A 217 -3.18 12.78 -17.10
N GLN A 218 -3.71 12.20 -18.19
CA GLN A 218 -5.13 11.87 -18.28
C GLN A 218 -5.58 10.95 -17.14
N ASP A 219 -4.76 9.96 -16.76
CA ASP A 219 -5.04 9.05 -15.65
C ASP A 219 -5.20 9.76 -14.31
N ILE A 220 -4.50 10.87 -14.09
CA ILE A 220 -4.65 11.69 -12.88
C ILE A 220 -5.93 12.52 -12.94
N LEU A 221 -6.20 13.12 -14.09
CA LEU A 221 -7.39 13.94 -14.31
C LEU A 221 -8.69 13.14 -14.17
N ASP A 222 -8.70 11.88 -14.62
CA ASP A 222 -9.87 11.01 -14.51
C ASP A 222 -10.21 10.68 -13.05
N ARG A 223 -9.21 10.64 -12.16
CA ARG A 223 -9.39 10.36 -10.74
C ARG A 223 -10.13 11.47 -9.99
N THR A 224 -9.84 12.73 -10.31
CA THR A 224 -10.52 13.88 -9.68
C THR A 224 -11.90 14.15 -10.28
N SER A 225 -12.09 13.80 -11.56
CA SER A 225 -13.37 13.96 -12.27
C SER A 225 -14.47 12.99 -11.79
N THR A 226 -14.10 11.88 -11.16
CA THR A 226 -15.04 10.85 -10.68
C THR A 226 -15.67 11.20 -9.32
N VAL A 227 -15.13 12.20 -8.60
CA VAL A 227 -15.60 12.60 -7.26
C VAL A 227 -16.71 13.69 -7.32
N ALA A 228 -17.02 14.22 -8.51
CA ALA A 228 -18.02 15.27 -8.72
C ALA A 228 -19.43 14.74 -9.10
N GLN A 229 -19.77 13.48 -8.77
CA GLN A 229 -21.11 12.89 -8.97
C GLN A 229 -21.72 12.40 -7.66
#